data_AF-A0A9D6M020-F1
#
_entry.id   AF-A0A9D6M020-F1
#
_cell.length_a   1.000
_cell.length_b   1.000
_cell.length_c   1.000
_cell.angle_alpha   90.00
_cell.angle_beta   90.00
_cell.angle_gamma   90.00
#
_symmetry.space_group_name_H-M   'P 1'
#
loop_
_entity.id
_entity.type
_entity.pdbx_description
1 polymer ?
#
loop_
_entity_poly.entity_id
_entity_poly.type
_entity_poly.pdbx_seq_one_letter_code
_entity_poly.pdbx_strand_id
1 'polypeptide(L)'
;MMMFNLAYLVVLFPIIAFTLIVFVTRKNHRLSAWTAVAGIFGALVIAYGILLEALPQGAELLKHAFIAKINWLPLGQSSFTMGWLIDPLSVVTLAMVTTTCLMIFIYSIGYMRTHGEDDPRYARFFAYISLFATGMLGLVISSNLLQFFVFWEIMGLCSYLLIGFWSIRDAHEHHIDDAQVVRATNASKKAFLTTRIGDVLFFVGMIWIYIKV
;
A
#
# COMPACT_ATOMS: atom_id res chain seq x y z
N MET A 1 5.77 24.76 -5.25
CA MET A 1 6.17 23.83 -4.17
C MET A 1 4.98 23.36 -3.29
N MET A 2 3.73 23.74 -3.57
CA MET A 2 2.62 23.49 -2.65
C MET A 2 2.16 22.01 -2.71
N MET A 3 2.15 21.37 -3.88
CA MET A 3 1.75 19.96 -3.99
C MET A 3 2.79 19.00 -3.43
N PHE A 4 4.08 19.38 -3.40
CA PHE A 4 5.14 18.56 -2.78
C PHE A 4 4.97 18.42 -1.26
N ASN A 5 4.45 19.45 -0.59
CA ASN A 5 4.08 19.33 0.82
C ASN A 5 2.90 18.39 1.05
N LEU A 6 2.08 18.12 0.03
CA LEU A 6 0.90 17.26 0.14
C LEU A 6 1.19 15.79 -0.21
N ALA A 7 2.44 15.41 -0.51
CA ALA A 7 2.77 14.04 -0.89
C ALA A 7 2.40 13.00 0.18
N TYR A 8 2.40 13.38 1.47
CA TYR A 8 1.93 12.50 2.53
C TYR A 8 0.44 12.14 2.39
N LEU A 9 -0.38 12.99 1.76
CA LEU A 9 -1.80 12.71 1.52
C LEU A 9 -2.00 11.52 0.60
N VAL A 10 -1.07 11.27 -0.34
CA VAL A 10 -1.13 10.14 -1.27
C VAL A 10 -1.20 8.81 -0.51
N VAL A 11 -0.51 8.71 0.62
CA VAL A 11 -0.52 7.53 1.49
C VAL A 11 -1.67 7.58 2.50
N LEU A 12 -2.05 8.77 2.97
CA LEU A 12 -3.16 8.89 3.93
C LEU A 12 -4.52 8.54 3.34
N PHE A 13 -4.82 8.90 2.09
CA PHE A 13 -6.13 8.58 1.49
C PHE A 13 -6.47 7.08 1.51
N PRO A 14 -5.60 6.16 1.05
CA PRO A 14 -5.88 4.73 1.12
C PRO A 14 -5.89 4.17 2.56
N ILE A 15 -5.12 4.75 3.50
CA ILE A 15 -5.20 4.40 4.94
C ILE A 15 -6.56 4.78 5.53
N ILE A 16 -7.03 5.98 5.20
CA ILE A 16 -8.34 6.48 5.65
C ILE A 16 -9.45 5.60 5.07
N ALA A 17 -9.35 5.24 3.78
CA ALA A 17 -10.29 4.30 3.18
C ALA A 17 -10.27 2.94 3.91
N PHE A 18 -9.09 2.36 4.16
CA PHE A 18 -8.95 1.11 4.91
C PHE A 18 -9.62 1.18 6.30
N THR A 19 -9.30 2.21 7.07
CA THR A 19 -9.84 2.38 8.44
C THR A 19 -11.37 2.59 8.41
N LEU A 20 -11.88 3.41 7.48
CA LEU A 20 -13.33 3.59 7.31
C LEU A 20 -14.05 2.30 6.90
N ILE A 21 -13.43 1.45 6.09
CA ILE A 21 -14.01 0.16 5.69
C ILE A 21 -14.07 -0.79 6.89
N VAL A 22 -13.00 -0.89 7.67
CA VAL A 22 -12.91 -1.80 8.82
C VAL A 22 -13.89 -1.42 9.93
N PHE A 23 -13.98 -0.13 10.27
CA PHE A 23 -14.74 0.32 11.44
C PHE A 23 -16.18 0.76 11.12
N VAL A 24 -16.41 1.42 9.99
CA VAL A 24 -17.70 2.07 9.70
C VAL A 24 -18.48 1.30 8.65
N THR A 25 -17.83 0.97 7.54
CA THR A 25 -18.51 0.59 6.30
C THR A 25 -18.66 -0.93 6.15
N ARG A 26 -18.09 -1.71 7.07
CA ARG A 26 -18.07 -3.19 7.05
C ARG A 26 -19.42 -3.85 6.77
N LYS A 27 -20.53 -3.23 7.21
CA LYS A 27 -21.89 -3.77 7.03
C LYS A 27 -22.47 -3.53 5.63
N ASN A 28 -21.93 -2.60 4.85
CA ASN A 28 -22.46 -2.23 3.54
C ASN A 28 -21.41 -2.43 2.45
N HIS A 29 -21.63 -3.44 1.60
CA HIS A 29 -20.71 -3.86 0.54
C HIS A 29 -20.45 -2.72 -0.46
N ARG A 30 -21.51 -2.06 -0.93
CA ARG A 30 -21.40 -0.99 -1.93
C ARG A 30 -20.62 0.21 -1.39
N LEU A 31 -20.95 0.64 -0.18
CA LEU A 31 -20.23 1.75 0.43
C LEU A 31 -18.75 1.40 0.63
N SER A 32 -18.41 0.16 0.99
CA SER A 32 -17.01 -0.26 1.19
C SER A 32 -16.18 -0.23 -0.09
N ALA A 33 -16.78 -0.62 -1.22
CA ALA A 33 -16.14 -0.48 -2.53
C ALA A 33 -15.95 0.98 -2.93
N TRP A 34 -17.00 1.80 -2.79
CA TRP A 34 -16.93 3.20 -3.17
C TRP A 34 -15.96 4.01 -2.30
N THR A 35 -15.86 3.70 -0.99
CA THR A 35 -14.87 4.35 -0.12
C THR A 35 -13.44 3.98 -0.50
N ALA A 36 -13.17 2.72 -0.84
CA ALA A 36 -11.87 2.28 -1.37
C ALA A 36 -11.50 3.01 -2.67
N VAL A 37 -12.43 3.05 -3.63
CA VAL A 37 -12.25 3.72 -4.93
C VAL A 37 -12.05 5.22 -4.74
N ALA A 38 -12.85 5.87 -3.88
CA ALA A 38 -12.69 7.29 -3.58
C ALA A 38 -11.34 7.60 -2.94
N GLY A 39 -10.85 6.73 -2.04
CA GLY A 39 -9.52 6.85 -1.43
C GLY A 39 -8.40 6.81 -2.47
N ILE A 40 -8.39 5.79 -3.34
CA ILE A 40 -7.33 5.70 -4.37
C ILE A 40 -7.47 6.79 -5.44
N PHE A 41 -8.70 7.22 -5.76
CA PHE A 41 -8.93 8.34 -6.65
C PHE A 41 -8.39 9.66 -6.07
N GLY A 42 -8.60 9.91 -4.77
CA GLY A 42 -8.00 11.05 -4.06
C GLY A 42 -6.47 11.02 -4.13
N ALA A 43 -5.87 9.85 -3.92
CA ALA A 43 -4.42 9.66 -4.06
C ALA A 43 -3.94 9.93 -5.51
N LEU A 44 -4.71 9.50 -6.51
CA LEU A 44 -4.40 9.76 -7.93
C LEU A 44 -4.43 11.26 -8.25
N VAL A 45 -5.45 11.98 -7.79
CA VAL A 45 -5.55 13.43 -8.03
C VAL A 45 -4.32 14.17 -7.47
N ILE A 46 -3.88 13.81 -6.27
CA ILE A 46 -2.66 14.39 -5.69
C ILE A 46 -1.41 13.96 -6.47
N ALA A 47 -1.29 12.69 -6.85
CA ALA A 47 -0.14 12.20 -7.61
C ALA A 47 0.01 12.88 -8.98
N TYR A 48 -1.10 13.09 -9.71
CA TYR A 48 -1.10 13.85 -10.95
C TYR A 48 -0.87 15.35 -10.72
N GLY A 49 -1.37 15.92 -9.63
CA GLY A 49 -1.04 17.29 -9.22
C GLY A 49 0.47 17.49 -9.01
N ILE A 50 1.12 16.54 -8.33
CA ILE A 50 2.59 16.50 -8.15
C ILE A 50 3.29 16.36 -9.51
N LEU A 51 2.81 15.49 -10.40
CA LEU A 51 3.38 15.29 -11.74
C LEU A 51 3.32 16.56 -12.60
N LEU A 52 2.16 17.23 -12.63
CA LEU A 52 1.96 18.46 -13.39
C LEU A 52 2.84 19.61 -12.87
N GLU A 53 3.06 19.67 -11.55
CA GLU A 53 3.96 20.65 -10.96
C GLU A 53 5.44 20.32 -11.23
N ALA A 54 5.79 19.04 -11.29
CA ALA A 54 7.16 18.57 -11.53
C ALA A 54 7.60 18.68 -12.99
N LEU A 55 6.69 18.56 -13.96
CA LEU A 55 6.98 18.64 -15.41
C LEU A 55 7.75 19.91 -15.83
N PRO A 56 7.30 21.14 -15.49
CA PRO A 56 8.02 22.37 -15.85
C PRO A 56 9.29 22.60 -15.01
N GLN A 57 9.41 21.96 -13.84
CA GLN A 57 10.53 22.12 -12.89
C GLN A 57 11.50 20.94 -12.92
N GLY A 58 11.34 20.01 -13.88
CA GLY A 58 12.04 18.72 -13.88
C GLY A 58 13.57 18.84 -13.85
N ALA A 59 14.14 19.88 -14.48
CA ALA A 59 15.57 20.15 -14.47
C ALA A 59 16.11 20.61 -13.11
N GLU A 60 15.28 21.28 -12.28
CA GLU A 60 15.65 21.66 -10.92
C GLU A 60 15.42 20.53 -9.92
N LEU A 61 14.35 19.74 -10.08
CA LEU A 61 14.10 18.55 -9.27
C LEU A 61 15.17 17.46 -9.44
N LEU A 62 15.80 17.38 -10.63
CA LEU A 62 16.97 16.53 -10.87
C LEU A 62 18.19 16.97 -10.05
N LYS A 63 18.28 18.27 -9.70
CA LYS A 63 19.40 18.82 -8.93
C LYS A 63 19.10 18.83 -7.43
N HIS A 64 17.87 19.15 -7.04
CA HIS A 64 17.45 19.28 -5.64
C HIS A 64 16.14 18.52 -5.42
N ALA A 65 16.25 17.25 -5.01
CA ALA A 65 15.10 16.48 -4.58
C ALA A 65 14.44 17.14 -3.35
N PHE A 66 13.11 17.20 -3.34
CA PHE A 66 12.39 17.77 -2.21
C PHE A 66 12.33 16.73 -1.09
N ILE A 67 12.87 17.08 0.09
CA ILE A 67 12.88 16.20 1.25
C ILE A 67 12.26 16.92 2.44
N ALA A 68 11.09 16.45 2.87
CA ALA A 68 10.53 16.83 4.17
C ALA A 68 10.84 15.71 5.16
N LYS A 69 11.38 16.05 6.34
CA LYS A 69 11.78 15.10 7.38
C LYS A 69 11.17 15.46 8.72
N ILE A 70 10.64 14.48 9.42
CA ILE A 70 10.13 14.56 10.79
C ILE A 70 10.95 13.57 11.63
N ASN A 71 11.48 14.00 12.77
CA ASN A 71 12.20 13.08 13.66
C ASN A 71 11.22 12.09 14.27
N TRP A 72 11.44 10.80 14.05
CA TRP A 72 10.52 9.73 14.47
C TRP A 72 11.11 8.87 15.59
N LEU A 73 12.36 8.41 15.47
CA LEU A 73 13.00 7.57 16.49
C LEU A 73 14.33 8.19 16.94
N PRO A 74 14.45 8.67 18.19
CA PRO A 74 15.72 9.18 18.72
C PRO A 74 16.65 8.02 19.09
N LEU A 75 17.85 8.00 18.51
CA LEU A 75 18.94 7.05 18.79
C LEU A 75 20.15 7.79 19.33
N GLY A 76 20.07 8.25 20.58
CA GLY A 76 21.19 8.92 21.24
C GLY A 76 21.72 10.13 20.46
N GLN A 77 22.74 9.93 19.62
CA GLN A 77 23.37 10.98 18.79
C GLN A 77 22.75 11.17 17.40
N SER A 78 21.99 10.21 16.88
CA SER A 78 21.31 10.29 15.58
C SER A 78 19.80 10.09 15.77
N SER A 79 18.95 10.63 14.90
CA SER A 79 17.52 10.30 14.91
C SER A 79 17.10 9.75 13.57
N PHE A 80 16.34 8.65 13.57
CA PHE A 80 15.67 8.22 12.35
C PHE A 80 14.58 9.22 12.02
N THR A 81 14.68 9.76 10.81
CA THR A 81 13.67 10.65 10.26
C THR A 81 12.63 9.82 9.49
N MET A 82 11.37 10.20 9.61
CA MET A 82 10.29 9.76 8.74
C MET A 82 9.93 10.95 7.87
N GLY A 83 9.86 10.75 6.56
CA GLY A 83 9.74 11.86 5.63
C GLY A 83 9.13 11.44 4.30
N TRP A 84 8.99 12.42 3.42
CA TRP A 84 8.69 12.14 2.02
C TRP A 84 9.78 12.72 1.14
N LEU A 85 10.31 11.85 0.28
CA LEU A 85 11.26 12.19 -0.75
C LEU A 85 10.51 12.28 -2.08
N ILE A 86 10.61 13.42 -2.74
CA ILE A 86 10.05 13.64 -4.07
C ILE A 86 11.20 13.98 -5.01
N ASP A 87 11.52 13.01 -5.84
CA ASP A 87 12.44 13.12 -6.96
C ASP A 87 11.69 12.79 -8.27
N PRO A 88 12.30 13.06 -9.44
CA PRO A 88 11.65 12.80 -10.73
C PRO A 88 11.22 11.34 -10.90
N LEU A 89 11.98 10.38 -10.34
CA LEU A 89 11.65 8.96 -10.43
C LEU A 89 10.43 8.62 -9.57
N SER A 90 10.37 9.08 -8.32
CA SER A 90 9.20 8.85 -7.46
C SER A 90 7.95 9.51 -8.03
N VAL A 91 8.05 10.69 -8.66
CA VAL A 91 6.88 11.36 -9.27
C VAL A 91 6.26 10.51 -10.38
N VAL A 92 7.07 10.01 -11.32
CA VAL A 92 6.58 9.16 -12.41
C VAL A 92 6.03 7.84 -11.86
N THR A 93 6.73 7.26 -10.90
CA THR A 93 6.32 5.99 -10.26
C THR A 93 5.00 6.16 -9.49
N LEU A 94 4.80 7.28 -8.79
CA LEU A 94 3.53 7.59 -8.11
C LEU A 94 2.36 7.67 -9.08
N ALA A 95 2.52 8.36 -10.21
CA ALA A 95 1.48 8.47 -11.22
C ALA A 95 1.14 7.10 -11.83
N MET A 96 2.15 6.30 -12.14
CA MET A 96 1.97 4.93 -12.65
C MET A 96 1.24 4.03 -11.66
N VAL A 97 1.69 4.01 -10.40
CA VAL A 97 1.13 3.15 -9.35
C VAL A 97 -0.31 3.54 -9.04
N THR A 98 -0.59 4.83 -8.82
CA THR A 98 -1.97 5.28 -8.53
C THR A 98 -2.94 4.98 -9.67
N THR A 99 -2.51 5.14 -10.93
CA THR A 99 -3.32 4.78 -12.11
C THR A 99 -3.63 3.28 -12.14
N THR A 100 -2.60 2.45 -11.92
CA THR A 100 -2.75 0.99 -11.91
C THR A 100 -3.65 0.53 -10.76
N CYS A 101 -3.47 1.10 -9.56
CA CYS A 101 -4.31 0.80 -8.41
C CYS A 101 -5.78 1.21 -8.66
N LEU A 102 -6.05 2.37 -9.26
CA LEU A 102 -7.42 2.77 -9.59
C LEU A 102 -8.09 1.76 -10.53
N MET A 103 -7.39 1.31 -11.58
CA MET A 103 -7.91 0.29 -12.49
C MET A 103 -8.19 -1.04 -11.77
N ILE A 104 -7.28 -1.49 -10.90
CA ILE A 104 -7.48 -2.70 -10.08
C ILE A 104 -8.72 -2.55 -9.20
N PHE A 105 -8.93 -1.39 -8.57
CA PHE A 105 -10.06 -1.16 -7.68
C PHE A 105 -11.39 -1.18 -8.44
N ILE A 106 -11.46 -0.51 -9.60
CA ILE A 106 -12.65 -0.51 -10.45
C ILE A 106 -12.95 -1.93 -10.95
N TYR A 107 -11.94 -2.64 -11.45
CA TYR A 107 -12.08 -4.03 -11.88
C TYR A 107 -12.57 -4.94 -10.74
N SER A 108 -12.04 -4.75 -9.53
CA SER A 108 -12.41 -5.55 -8.36
C SER A 108 -13.89 -5.44 -7.98
N ILE A 109 -14.54 -4.30 -8.25
CA ILE A 109 -15.97 -4.13 -8.00
C ILE A 109 -16.79 -5.13 -8.82
N GLY A 110 -16.45 -5.26 -10.11
CA GLY A 110 -17.10 -6.21 -11.01
C GLY A 110 -16.75 -7.65 -10.66
N TYR A 111 -15.46 -7.94 -10.48
CA TYR A 111 -14.95 -9.28 -10.21
C TYR A 111 -15.56 -9.91 -8.94
N MET A 112 -15.68 -9.13 -7.86
CA MET A 112 -16.25 -9.62 -6.60
C MET A 112 -17.78 -9.69 -6.62
N ARG A 113 -18.45 -8.89 -7.46
CA ARG A 113 -19.90 -9.01 -7.67
C ARG A 113 -20.29 -10.33 -8.32
N THR A 114 -19.47 -10.84 -9.23
CA THR A 114 -19.73 -12.09 -9.96
C THR A 114 -19.77 -13.32 -9.05
N HIS A 115 -19.18 -13.25 -7.86
CA HIS A 115 -19.13 -14.35 -6.89
C HIS A 115 -20.27 -14.27 -5.83
N GLY A 116 -21.16 -13.28 -5.91
CA GLY A 116 -22.32 -13.10 -5.01
C GLY A 116 -22.37 -11.70 -4.40
N GLU A 117 -23.54 -11.04 -4.43
CA GLU A 117 -23.68 -9.65 -3.93
C GLU A 117 -23.60 -9.50 -2.40
N ASP A 118 -23.62 -10.61 -1.65
CA ASP A 118 -23.77 -10.62 -0.18
C ASP A 118 -22.65 -11.36 0.56
N ASP A 119 -21.49 -11.56 -0.07
CA ASP A 119 -20.39 -12.23 0.59
C ASP A 119 -19.84 -11.33 1.72
N PRO A 120 -19.93 -11.70 3.02
CA PRO A 120 -19.56 -10.84 4.15
C PRO A 120 -18.06 -10.49 4.17
N ARG A 121 -17.27 -11.09 3.27
CA ARG A 121 -15.85 -10.86 3.06
C ARG A 121 -15.57 -9.74 2.05
N TYR A 122 -16.57 -9.23 1.33
CA TYR A 122 -16.44 -8.15 0.36
C TYR A 122 -15.74 -6.93 0.95
N ALA A 123 -16.20 -6.46 2.12
CA ALA A 123 -15.57 -5.34 2.83
C ALA A 123 -14.12 -5.64 3.23
N ARG A 124 -13.79 -6.90 3.59
CA ARG A 124 -12.42 -7.29 3.97
C ARG A 124 -11.49 -7.25 2.76
N PHE A 125 -11.95 -7.68 1.59
CA PHE A 125 -11.19 -7.60 0.35
C PHE A 125 -10.80 -6.15 0.02
N PHE A 126 -11.79 -5.25 0.02
CA PHE A 126 -11.56 -3.82 -0.26
C PHE A 126 -10.67 -3.15 0.81
N ALA A 127 -10.74 -3.60 2.06
CA ALA A 127 -9.80 -3.18 3.10
C ALA A 127 -8.36 -3.65 2.76
N TYR A 128 -8.15 -4.92 2.43
CA TYR A 128 -6.81 -5.45 2.15
C TYR A 128 -6.15 -4.81 0.92
N ILE A 129 -6.90 -4.57 -0.17
CA ILE A 129 -6.34 -3.86 -1.33
C ILE A 129 -6.04 -2.39 -1.02
N SER A 130 -6.80 -1.74 -0.13
CA SER A 130 -6.53 -0.37 0.33
C SER A 130 -5.26 -0.29 1.18
N LEU A 131 -5.05 -1.28 2.05
CA LEU A 131 -3.81 -1.41 2.83
C LEU A 131 -2.61 -1.77 1.93
N PHE A 132 -2.82 -2.57 0.88
CA PHE A 132 -1.80 -2.85 -0.13
C PHE A 132 -1.38 -1.57 -0.88
N ALA A 133 -2.35 -0.78 -1.34
CA ALA A 133 -2.09 0.50 -1.99
C ALA A 133 -1.35 1.47 -1.07
N THR A 134 -1.69 1.49 0.23
CA THR A 134 -0.96 2.24 1.26
C THR A 134 0.52 1.84 1.30
N GLY A 135 0.81 0.54 1.41
CA GLY A 135 2.18 0.03 1.45
C GLY A 135 2.97 0.41 0.20
N MET A 136 2.36 0.22 -0.97
CA MET A 136 3.01 0.54 -2.25
C MET A 136 3.30 2.05 -2.40
N LEU A 137 2.35 2.92 -2.07
CA LEU A 137 2.55 4.37 -2.18
C LEU A 137 3.52 4.88 -1.11
N GLY A 138 3.48 4.31 0.10
CA GLY A 138 4.43 4.60 1.18
C GLY A 138 5.87 4.22 0.82
N LEU A 139 6.05 3.08 0.14
CA LEU A 139 7.35 2.66 -0.39
C LEU A 139 7.95 3.70 -1.35
N VAL A 140 7.15 4.20 -2.29
CA VAL A 140 7.64 5.12 -3.33
C VAL A 140 8.08 6.46 -2.76
N ILE A 141 7.42 6.97 -1.72
CA ILE A 141 7.78 8.26 -1.11
C ILE A 141 8.81 8.15 0.03
N SER A 142 9.26 6.94 0.36
CA SER A 142 10.10 6.69 1.54
C SER A 142 11.43 7.45 1.47
N SER A 143 11.71 8.28 2.48
CA SER A 143 12.95 9.07 2.52
C SER A 143 14.15 8.34 3.10
N ASN A 144 13.94 7.22 3.80
CA ASN A 144 14.97 6.44 4.48
C ASN A 144 14.73 4.94 4.32
N LEU A 145 15.81 4.15 4.39
CA LEU A 145 15.75 2.68 4.25
C LEU A 145 14.87 2.01 5.30
N LEU A 146 14.87 2.52 6.54
CA LEU A 146 13.99 1.99 7.59
C LEU A 146 12.51 2.21 7.27
N GLN A 147 12.15 3.41 6.80
CA GLN A 147 10.79 3.74 6.39
C GLN A 147 10.36 2.87 5.20
N PHE A 148 11.25 2.71 4.22
CA PHE A 148 11.05 1.81 3.09
C PHE A 148 10.77 0.38 3.59
N PHE A 149 11.58 -0.14 4.52
CA PHE A 149 11.37 -1.47 5.09
C PHE A 149 10.02 -1.63 5.80
N VAL A 150 9.57 -0.62 6.55
CA VAL A 150 8.25 -0.69 7.22
C VAL A 150 7.12 -0.80 6.20
N PHE A 151 7.12 0.00 5.13
CA PHE A 151 6.09 -0.09 4.10
C PHE A 151 6.22 -1.36 3.24
N TRP A 152 7.44 -1.86 3.05
CA TRP A 152 7.71 -3.14 2.42
C TRP A 152 7.03 -4.30 3.17
N GLU A 153 7.16 -4.28 4.49
CA GLU A 153 6.56 -5.27 5.37
C GLU A 153 5.03 -5.19 5.41
N ILE A 154 4.47 -3.99 5.40
CA ILE A 154 3.02 -3.78 5.28
C ILE A 154 2.51 -4.36 3.96
N MET A 155 3.21 -4.08 2.85
CA MET A 155 2.87 -4.62 1.54
C MET A 155 2.95 -6.16 1.51
N GLY A 156 3.99 -6.75 2.12
CA GLY A 156 4.15 -8.20 2.25
C GLY A 156 3.03 -8.86 3.07
N LEU A 157 2.64 -8.25 4.19
CA LEU A 157 1.49 -8.67 5.00
C LEU A 157 0.18 -8.64 4.19
N CYS A 158 -0.05 -7.57 3.43
CA CYS A 158 -1.26 -7.45 2.61
C CYS A 158 -1.32 -8.53 1.52
N SER A 159 -0.18 -8.83 0.88
CA SER A 159 -0.08 -9.91 -0.10
C SER A 159 -0.44 -11.26 0.51
N TYR A 160 0.06 -11.57 1.72
CA TYR A 160 -0.33 -12.77 2.46
C TYR A 160 -1.84 -12.86 2.71
N LEU A 161 -2.45 -11.76 3.17
CA LEU A 161 -3.89 -11.70 3.45
C LEU A 161 -4.76 -11.84 2.19
N LEU A 162 -4.32 -11.27 1.07
CA LEU A 162 -5.03 -11.35 -0.22
C LEU A 162 -4.92 -12.74 -0.85
N ILE A 163 -3.73 -13.35 -0.86
CA ILE A 163 -3.55 -14.72 -1.37
C ILE A 163 -4.30 -15.71 -0.48
N GLY A 164 -4.26 -15.50 0.83
CA GLY A 164 -4.99 -16.30 1.82
C GLY A 164 -6.47 -15.95 1.94
N PHE A 165 -7.04 -15.09 1.09
CA PHE A 165 -8.41 -14.60 1.27
C PHE A 165 -9.45 -15.73 1.35
N TRP A 166 -9.29 -16.77 0.53
CA TRP A 166 -10.14 -17.96 0.50
C TRP A 166 -9.71 -19.08 1.46
N SER A 167 -8.78 -18.82 2.40
CA SER A 167 -8.32 -19.81 3.38
C SER A 167 -9.27 -19.99 4.58
N ILE A 168 -10.18 -19.04 4.82
CA ILE A 168 -11.07 -19.06 5.98
C ILE A 168 -12.41 -19.63 5.55
N ARG A 169 -12.74 -20.81 6.05
CA ARG A 169 -14.06 -21.45 5.87
C ARG A 169 -15.09 -20.71 6.74
N ASP A 170 -16.01 -19.95 6.15
CA ASP A 170 -17.25 -19.58 6.84
C ASP A 170 -18.28 -20.69 6.62
N ALA A 171 -19.09 -20.93 7.67
CA ALA A 171 -20.05 -22.02 7.75
C ALA A 171 -21.19 -22.00 6.69
N HIS A 172 -21.29 -20.94 5.89
CA HIS A 172 -22.41 -20.72 4.96
C HIS A 172 -22.16 -21.18 3.52
N GLU A 173 -20.97 -21.66 3.19
CA GLU A 173 -20.57 -21.89 1.80
C GLU A 173 -20.33 -23.37 1.51
N HIS A 174 -21.38 -24.05 1.03
CA HIS A 174 -21.40 -25.49 0.71
C HIS A 174 -20.69 -25.85 -0.62
N HIS A 175 -19.97 -24.92 -1.25
CA HIS A 175 -19.34 -25.09 -2.57
C HIS A 175 -17.81 -24.99 -2.57
N ILE A 176 -17.19 -24.77 -1.41
CA ILE A 176 -15.73 -24.73 -1.31
C ILE A 176 -15.21 -26.14 -1.06
N ASP A 177 -14.50 -26.70 -2.04
CA ASP A 177 -13.77 -27.94 -1.84
C ASP A 177 -12.68 -27.73 -0.77
N ASP A 178 -12.60 -28.64 0.22
CA ASP A 178 -11.55 -28.60 1.25
C ASP A 178 -10.14 -28.54 0.63
N ALA A 179 -9.97 -29.10 -0.57
CA ALA A 179 -8.74 -29.01 -1.36
C ALA A 179 -8.37 -27.57 -1.76
N GLN A 180 -9.33 -26.71 -2.07
CA GLN A 180 -9.07 -25.31 -2.44
C GLN A 180 -8.64 -24.47 -1.24
N VAL A 181 -9.27 -24.66 -0.07
CA VAL A 181 -8.90 -23.97 1.18
C VAL A 181 -7.46 -24.30 1.57
N VAL A 182 -7.10 -25.59 1.50
CA VAL A 182 -5.73 -26.05 1.80
C VAL A 182 -4.73 -25.48 0.79
N ARG A 183 -5.08 -25.42 -0.50
CA ARG A 183 -4.23 -24.79 -1.54
C ARG A 183 -4.01 -23.31 -1.28
N ALA A 184 -5.06 -22.54 -0.98
CA ALA A 184 -4.96 -21.11 -0.69
C ALA A 184 -4.10 -20.84 0.56
N THR A 185 -4.29 -21.63 1.61
CA THR A 185 -3.51 -21.54 2.86
C THR A 185 -2.03 -21.88 2.65
N ASN A 186 -1.74 -22.93 1.88
CA ASN A 186 -0.36 -23.32 1.59
C ASN A 186 0.33 -22.33 0.65
N ALA A 187 -0.40 -21.79 -0.32
CA ALA A 187 0.11 -20.76 -1.23
C ALA A 187 0.45 -19.46 -0.47
N SER A 188 -0.41 -18.99 0.43
CA SER A 188 -0.16 -17.79 1.22
C SER A 188 1.05 -17.99 2.16
N LYS A 189 1.14 -19.13 2.85
CA LYS A 189 2.30 -19.47 3.70
C LYS A 189 3.59 -19.53 2.90
N LYS A 190 3.57 -20.15 1.72
CA LYS A 190 4.75 -20.25 0.84
C LYS A 190 5.19 -18.85 0.40
N ALA A 191 4.27 -18.03 -0.10
CA ALA A 191 4.58 -16.67 -0.53
C ALA A 191 5.19 -15.86 0.62
N PHE A 192 4.53 -15.83 1.77
CA PHE A 192 5.01 -15.08 2.94
C PHE A 192 6.37 -15.55 3.44
N LEU A 193 6.60 -16.87 3.54
CA LEU A 193 7.88 -17.39 4.02
C LEU A 193 9.03 -17.07 3.05
N THR A 194 8.79 -17.17 1.74
CA THR A 194 9.79 -16.81 0.74
C THR A 194 10.13 -15.32 0.80
N THR A 195 9.14 -14.43 0.96
CA THR A 195 9.39 -12.99 1.12
C THR A 195 10.16 -12.71 2.40
N ARG A 196 9.78 -13.35 3.51
CA ARG A 196 10.42 -13.16 4.83
C ARG A 196 11.89 -13.54 4.87
N ILE A 197 12.29 -14.59 4.15
CA ILE A 197 13.71 -14.94 4.03
C ILE A 197 14.48 -13.81 3.33
N GLY A 198 13.90 -13.22 2.28
CA GLY A 198 14.45 -12.04 1.62
C GLY A 198 14.51 -10.82 2.54
N ASP A 199 13.46 -10.59 3.32
CA ASP A 199 13.36 -9.45 4.25
C ASP A 199 14.42 -9.52 5.35
N VAL A 200 14.75 -10.73 5.85
CA VAL A 200 15.84 -10.92 6.82
C VAL A 200 17.19 -10.56 6.20
N LEU A 201 17.47 -10.99 4.97
CA LEU A 201 18.71 -10.64 4.26
C LEU A 201 18.79 -9.13 4.00
N PHE A 202 17.68 -8.51 3.59
CA PHE A 202 17.59 -7.07 3.42
C PHE A 202 17.83 -6.32 4.73
N PHE A 203 17.25 -6.80 5.84
CA PHE A 203 17.44 -6.23 7.18
C PHE A 203 18.90 -6.31 7.65
N VAL A 204 19.57 -7.45 7.43
CA VAL A 204 21.01 -7.59 7.70
C VAL A 204 21.83 -6.61 6.84
N GLY A 205 21.48 -6.46 5.56
CA GLY A 205 22.10 -5.49 4.66
C GLY A 205 21.95 -4.04 5.15
N MET A 206 20.75 -3.67 5.62
CA MET A 206 20.50 -2.35 6.21
C MET A 206 21.38 -2.12 7.44
N ILE A 207 21.43 -3.08 8.38
CA ILE A 207 22.28 -2.97 9.58
C ILE A 207 23.75 -2.78 9.17
N TRP A 208 24.23 -3.54 8.18
CA TRP A 208 25.60 -3.44 7.73
C TRP A 208 25.94 -2.06 7.15
N ILE A 209 25.03 -1.46 6.38
CA ILE A 209 25.17 -0.09 5.86
C ILE A 209 25.19 0.91 7.03
N TYR A 210 24.27 0.79 7.99
CA TYR A 210 24.20 1.70 9.13
C TYR A 210 25.37 1.61 10.11
N ILE A 211 26.09 0.49 10.16
CA ILE A 211 27.33 0.36 10.94
C ILE A 211 28.52 1.00 10.20
N LYS A 212 28.51 1.00 8.87
CA LYS A 212 29.60 1.53 8.05
C LYS A 212 29.53 3.04 7.80
N VAL A 213 28.35 3.63 7.92
CA VAL A 213 28.09 5.08 7.79
C VAL A 213 28.27 5.75 9.15
#